data_AF-A0A9P5PS19-F1
#
_entry.id   AF-A0A9P5PS19-F1
#
_cell.length_a   1.000
_cell.length_b   1.000
_cell.length_c   1.000
_cell.angle_alpha   90.00
_cell.angle_beta   90.00
_cell.angle_gamma   90.00
#
_symmetry.space_group_name_H-M   'P 1'
#
loop_
_entity.id
_entity.type
_entity.pdbx_description
1 polymer ?
#
loop_
_entity_poly.entity_id
_entity_poly.type
_entity_poly.pdbx_seq_one_letter_code
_entity_poly.pdbx_strand_id
1 'polypeptide(L)'
;MNFGWFNDNTDDDEFSRTVVHEFGHALGCIHEHQQPNANIQWNRPVVYDAYRISQGWTRAQVDAQVFNQYTAADVTASALDNLSIMEYAIPAEFTLNGWSAPTNTHLSQTDVTFIATMYPGVNVSPLDTGVFNSMSVRPWNTPTSDNRGTIKFTGAPLPAVPQILLGLNWFDMGHGLNFRIRSLVEQVTTASCTINLQSWADTVNYSSGVSWLKLPANNQDFQGGTFDTTDPTRTTALGQVTHKINFAHAYASPPTVVVFLTSVDTEKGRNTRAKVYATDVQTDGFNVHVDSTSDTLLWNAGIAWFAYPTNKKGITSGTCSTSDVRSWEQASQLANSRPVTFPDQTFDKAPRVFMAVNQLDIGYQTNARIHLSSSNVTKTGMEWHIDAWGDTKMYLAGVSWIAC
;
A
#
# COMPACT_ATOMS: atom_id res chain seq x y z
N MET A 1 -6.54 -35.60 -10.09
CA MET A 1 -6.46 -35.87 -8.64
C MET A 1 -7.63 -36.75 -8.23
N ASN A 2 -7.36 -37.82 -7.50
CA ASN A 2 -8.37 -38.70 -6.89
C ASN A 2 -7.80 -39.30 -5.60
N PHE A 3 -8.54 -39.26 -4.50
CA PHE A 3 -8.16 -39.91 -3.24
C PHE A 3 -8.84 -41.27 -3.13
N GLY A 4 -8.06 -42.34 -3.30
CA GLY A 4 -8.61 -43.69 -3.51
C GLY A 4 -8.94 -44.50 -2.26
N TRP A 5 -8.51 -44.07 -1.07
CA TRP A 5 -8.50 -44.91 0.13
C TRP A 5 -8.98 -44.22 1.42
N PHE A 6 -9.31 -42.94 1.38
CA PHE A 6 -9.83 -42.23 2.55
C PHE A 6 -11.24 -42.71 2.94
N ASN A 7 -11.49 -42.69 4.24
CA ASN A 7 -12.79 -42.93 4.87
C ASN A 7 -12.85 -42.21 6.23
N ASP A 8 -14.01 -42.22 6.87
CA ASP A 8 -14.28 -41.50 8.12
C ASP A 8 -13.40 -41.91 9.32
N ASN A 9 -12.63 -43.00 9.22
CA ASN A 9 -11.68 -43.45 10.25
C ASN A 9 -10.21 -43.22 9.85
N THR A 10 -9.94 -42.43 8.81
CA THR A 10 -8.58 -42.12 8.38
C THR A 10 -7.93 -41.14 9.35
N ASP A 11 -6.69 -41.41 9.77
CA ASP A 11 -5.94 -40.55 10.69
C ASP A 11 -5.59 -39.20 10.05
N ASP A 12 -5.52 -38.14 10.87
CA ASP A 12 -5.20 -36.78 10.42
C ASP A 12 -3.83 -36.69 9.71
N ASP A 13 -2.85 -37.48 10.14
CA ASP A 13 -1.52 -37.53 9.51
C ASP A 13 -1.59 -38.14 8.10
N GLU A 14 -2.48 -39.10 7.87
CA GLU A 14 -2.71 -39.70 6.56
C GLU A 14 -3.45 -38.73 5.63
N PHE A 15 -4.41 -37.98 6.17
CA PHE A 15 -5.01 -36.85 5.44
C PHE A 15 -3.96 -35.78 5.11
N SER A 16 -3.16 -35.34 6.09
CA SER A 16 -2.14 -34.31 5.91
C SER A 16 -1.13 -34.72 4.84
N ARG A 17 -0.58 -35.93 4.94
CA ARG A 17 0.35 -36.47 3.94
C ARG A 17 -0.24 -36.44 2.54
N THR A 18 -1.32 -37.18 2.35
CA THR A 18 -1.81 -37.50 1.02
C THR A 18 -2.50 -36.29 0.38
N VAL A 19 -3.26 -35.49 1.14
CA VAL A 19 -3.90 -34.28 0.60
C VAL A 19 -2.86 -33.24 0.21
N VAL A 20 -1.90 -32.93 1.08
CA VAL A 20 -0.89 -31.90 0.79
C VAL A 20 -0.01 -32.33 -0.39
N HIS A 21 0.37 -33.61 -0.48
CA HIS A 21 1.12 -34.17 -1.60
C HIS A 21 0.38 -33.99 -2.94
N GLU A 22 -0.88 -34.42 -3.01
CA GLU A 22 -1.67 -34.32 -4.23
C GLU A 22 -1.93 -32.86 -4.63
N PHE A 23 -2.17 -31.97 -3.66
CA PHE A 23 -2.27 -30.54 -3.94
C PHE A 23 -0.94 -29.92 -4.36
N GLY A 24 0.20 -30.47 -3.91
CA GLY A 24 1.51 -30.16 -4.48
C GLY A 24 1.55 -30.43 -5.99
N HIS A 25 1.07 -31.60 -6.44
CA HIS A 25 0.92 -31.88 -7.87
C HIS A 25 -0.02 -30.91 -8.58
N ALA A 26 -1.11 -30.50 -7.93
CA ALA A 26 -2.02 -29.49 -8.49
C ALA A 26 -1.34 -28.12 -8.67
N LEU A 27 -0.36 -27.80 -7.82
CA LEU A 27 0.51 -26.62 -7.93
C LEU A 27 1.71 -26.83 -8.88
N GLY A 28 1.78 -27.97 -9.57
CA GLY A 28 2.84 -28.26 -10.55
C GLY A 28 4.12 -28.86 -9.95
N CYS A 29 4.12 -29.24 -8.67
CA CYS A 29 5.25 -29.97 -8.09
C CYS A 29 5.31 -31.40 -8.66
N ILE A 30 6.53 -31.87 -8.95
CA ILE A 30 6.82 -33.27 -9.28
C ILE A 30 7.22 -34.05 -8.02
N HIS A 31 7.41 -35.37 -8.12
CA HIS A 31 8.03 -36.12 -7.03
C HIS A 31 9.49 -35.71 -6.85
N GLU A 32 9.90 -35.57 -5.59
CA GLU A 32 11.20 -35.04 -5.22
C GLU A 32 12.34 -35.98 -5.69
N HIS A 33 12.22 -37.31 -5.57
CA HIS A 33 13.23 -38.26 -6.07
C HIS A 33 13.45 -38.24 -7.60
N GLN A 34 12.52 -37.64 -8.36
CA GLN A 34 12.60 -37.50 -9.82
C GLN A 34 13.22 -36.17 -10.27
N GLN A 35 13.60 -35.30 -9.33
CA GLN A 35 14.19 -33.99 -9.65
C GLN A 35 15.60 -34.13 -10.27
N PRO A 36 16.05 -33.18 -11.11
CA PRO A 36 17.31 -33.29 -11.83
C PRO A 36 18.56 -33.34 -10.95
N ASN A 37 18.50 -32.85 -9.70
CA ASN A 37 19.64 -32.92 -8.78
C ASN A 37 19.61 -34.18 -7.89
N ALA A 38 18.62 -35.06 -8.03
CA ALA A 38 18.55 -36.31 -7.28
C ALA A 38 19.62 -37.29 -7.79
N ASN A 39 20.58 -37.67 -6.94
CA ASN A 39 21.60 -38.67 -7.27
C ASN A 39 21.45 -39.92 -6.38
N ILE A 40 20.26 -40.53 -6.41
CA ILE A 40 19.94 -41.70 -5.59
C ILE A 40 20.62 -42.94 -6.21
N GLN A 41 21.44 -43.61 -5.41
CA GLN A 41 22.15 -44.83 -5.83
C GLN A 41 21.23 -46.05 -5.68
N TRP A 42 20.25 -46.18 -6.57
CA TRP A 42 19.23 -47.22 -6.50
C TRP A 42 19.80 -48.65 -6.56
N ASN A 43 19.41 -49.48 -5.61
CA ASN A 43 19.52 -50.93 -5.69
C ASN A 43 18.34 -51.48 -6.52
N ARG A 44 18.40 -51.27 -7.84
CA ARG A 44 17.29 -51.55 -8.76
C ARG A 44 16.67 -52.95 -8.63
N PRO A 45 17.44 -54.05 -8.47
CA PRO A 45 16.85 -55.38 -8.26
C PRO A 45 15.92 -55.43 -7.05
N VAL A 46 16.33 -54.87 -5.91
CA VAL A 46 15.53 -54.83 -4.68
C VAL A 46 14.26 -54.01 -4.87
N VAL A 47 14.38 -52.83 -5.49
CA VAL A 47 13.24 -51.96 -5.76
C VAL A 47 12.23 -52.65 -6.70
N TYR A 48 12.68 -53.29 -7.79
CA TYR A 48 11.79 -54.02 -8.68
C TYR A 48 11.05 -55.15 -7.96
N ASP A 49 11.73 -55.94 -7.14
CA ASP A 49 11.09 -57.02 -6.41
C ASP A 49 10.11 -56.51 -5.36
N ALA A 50 10.45 -55.42 -4.65
CA ALA A 50 9.57 -54.81 -3.66
C ALA A 50 8.24 -54.35 -4.29
N TYR A 51 8.28 -53.54 -5.36
CA TYR A 51 7.06 -53.04 -6.03
C TYR A 51 6.28 -54.14 -6.79
N ARG A 52 6.97 -55.17 -7.29
CA ARG A 52 6.31 -56.36 -7.85
C ARG A 52 5.51 -57.10 -6.79
N ILE A 53 6.06 -57.26 -5.58
CA ILE A 53 5.42 -58.01 -4.49
C ILE A 53 4.29 -57.18 -3.86
N SER A 54 4.52 -55.89 -3.58
CA SER A 54 3.56 -55.06 -2.84
C SER A 54 2.42 -54.53 -3.71
N GLN A 55 2.71 -54.16 -4.96
CA GLN A 55 1.78 -53.43 -5.84
C GLN A 55 1.52 -54.17 -7.17
N GLY A 56 2.21 -55.27 -7.44
CA GLY A 56 2.10 -56.00 -8.72
C GLY A 56 2.69 -55.25 -9.92
N TRP A 57 3.53 -54.24 -9.69
CA TRP A 57 4.06 -53.41 -10.78
C TRP A 57 5.05 -54.16 -11.67
N THR A 58 4.95 -53.90 -12.97
CA THR A 58 5.95 -54.32 -13.97
C THR A 58 7.22 -53.48 -13.83
N ARG A 59 8.35 -54.00 -14.34
CA ARG A 59 9.61 -53.23 -14.36
C ARG A 59 9.47 -51.89 -15.08
N ALA A 60 8.72 -51.84 -16.18
CA ALA A 60 8.49 -50.61 -16.93
C ALA A 60 7.71 -49.56 -16.12
N GLN A 61 6.78 -49.97 -15.25
CA GLN A 61 6.08 -49.05 -14.35
C GLN A 61 7.02 -48.51 -13.27
N VAL A 62 7.88 -49.36 -12.69
CA VAL A 62 8.90 -48.93 -11.74
C VAL A 62 9.89 -47.98 -12.41
N ASP A 63 10.32 -48.26 -13.64
CA ASP A 63 11.17 -47.37 -14.42
C ASP A 63 10.54 -45.99 -14.62
N ALA A 64 9.27 -45.94 -15.01
CA ALA A 64 8.57 -44.68 -15.28
C ALA A 64 8.23 -43.86 -14.02
N GLN A 65 7.83 -44.53 -12.93
CA GLN A 65 7.29 -43.87 -11.73
C GLN A 65 8.34 -43.65 -10.63
N VAL A 66 9.37 -44.50 -10.58
CA VAL A 66 10.38 -44.46 -9.52
C VAL A 66 11.73 -43.98 -10.05
N PHE A 67 12.18 -44.49 -11.19
CA PHE A 67 13.56 -44.21 -11.66
C PHE A 67 13.68 -43.06 -12.66
N ASN A 68 12.61 -42.72 -13.37
CA ASN A 68 12.66 -41.66 -14.37
C ASN A 68 12.91 -40.30 -13.70
N GLN A 69 13.80 -39.51 -14.29
CA GLN A 69 14.14 -38.17 -13.81
C GLN A 69 13.77 -37.11 -14.83
N TYR A 70 13.31 -35.96 -14.33
CA TYR A 70 13.10 -34.77 -15.13
C TYR A 70 14.44 -34.10 -15.44
N THR A 71 14.52 -33.38 -16.56
CA THR A 71 15.72 -32.63 -16.90
C THR A 71 15.69 -31.23 -16.30
N ALA A 72 16.86 -30.63 -16.07
CA ALA A 72 16.95 -29.25 -15.60
C ALA A 72 16.40 -28.21 -16.59
N ALA A 73 16.11 -28.60 -17.84
CA ALA A 73 15.44 -27.75 -18.82
C ALA A 73 13.91 -27.74 -18.63
N ASP A 74 13.35 -28.80 -18.05
CA ASP A 74 11.90 -29.00 -17.93
C ASP A 74 11.35 -28.50 -16.59
N VAL A 75 12.18 -28.48 -15.55
CA VAL A 75 11.76 -28.17 -14.17
C VAL A 75 12.74 -27.23 -13.47
N THR A 76 12.22 -26.45 -12.53
CA THR A 76 13.02 -25.76 -11.52
C THR A 76 13.05 -26.64 -10.28
N ALA A 77 14.21 -26.80 -9.63
CA ALA A 77 14.37 -27.68 -8.47
C ALA A 77 15.29 -27.07 -7.42
N SER A 78 15.03 -27.39 -6.15
CA SER A 78 15.92 -27.14 -5.01
C SER A 78 17.05 -28.19 -4.95
N ALA A 79 17.87 -28.13 -3.91
CA ALA A 79 18.65 -29.30 -3.49
C ALA A 79 17.68 -30.43 -3.07
N LEU A 80 18.11 -31.69 -3.23
CA LEU A 80 17.34 -32.87 -2.84
C LEU A 80 16.97 -32.81 -1.36
N ASP A 81 15.68 -32.85 -1.05
CA ASP A 81 15.15 -32.84 0.31
C ASP A 81 14.42 -34.14 0.66
N ASN A 82 15.06 -35.00 1.46
CA ASN A 82 14.44 -36.26 1.88
C ASN A 82 13.26 -36.09 2.85
N LEU A 83 13.02 -34.87 3.35
CA LEU A 83 11.88 -34.53 4.20
C LEU A 83 10.74 -33.84 3.43
N SER A 84 10.88 -33.62 2.12
CA SER A 84 9.82 -33.01 1.31
C SER A 84 8.52 -33.81 1.39
N ILE A 85 7.39 -33.12 1.44
CA ILE A 85 6.07 -33.74 1.30
C ILE A 85 5.89 -34.41 -0.07
N MET A 86 6.67 -34.01 -1.08
CA MET A 86 6.66 -34.58 -2.42
C MET A 86 7.55 -35.81 -2.57
N GLU A 87 8.27 -36.19 -1.50
CA GLU A 87 9.15 -37.36 -1.50
C GLU A 87 8.40 -38.63 -1.11
N TYR A 88 8.62 -39.70 -1.87
CA TYR A 88 8.15 -41.02 -1.49
C TYR A 88 9.01 -41.60 -0.37
N ALA A 89 8.39 -42.39 0.52
CA ALA A 89 9.17 -43.15 1.50
C ALA A 89 10.11 -44.13 0.77
N ILE A 90 11.41 -43.96 0.97
CA ILE A 90 12.47 -44.78 0.38
C ILE A 90 13.25 -45.44 1.51
N PRO A 91 13.02 -46.75 1.76
CA PRO A 91 13.79 -47.52 2.72
C PRO A 91 15.27 -47.60 2.36
N ALA A 92 16.15 -47.71 3.35
CA ALA A 92 17.60 -47.72 3.12
C ALA A 92 18.06 -48.91 2.25
N GLU A 93 17.34 -50.04 2.30
CA GLU A 93 17.58 -51.22 1.46
C GLU A 93 17.35 -50.97 -0.03
N PHE A 94 16.62 -49.91 -0.40
CA PHE A 94 16.41 -49.53 -1.79
C PHE A 94 17.62 -48.82 -2.39
N THR A 95 18.61 -48.45 -1.58
CA THR A 95 19.82 -47.75 -2.03
C THR A 95 21.09 -48.51 -1.69
N LEU A 96 22.14 -48.28 -2.48
CA LEU A 96 23.45 -48.93 -2.30
C LEU A 96 24.30 -48.26 -1.23
N ASN A 97 23.97 -47.01 -0.88
CA ASN A 97 24.72 -46.16 0.04
C ASN A 97 23.98 -45.92 1.37
N GLY A 98 22.84 -46.57 1.59
CA GLY A 98 22.04 -46.44 2.81
C GLY A 98 21.29 -45.11 2.93
N TRP A 99 21.20 -44.33 1.85
CA TRP A 99 20.33 -43.16 1.80
C TRP A 99 18.86 -43.58 1.89
N SER A 100 18.06 -42.81 2.63
CA SER A 100 16.65 -43.08 2.84
C SER A 100 15.84 -41.79 3.01
N ALA A 101 14.54 -41.92 2.75
CA ALA A 101 13.53 -40.90 3.01
C ALA A 101 12.42 -41.52 3.87
N PRO A 102 12.05 -40.91 5.02
CA PRO A 102 10.97 -41.40 5.85
C PRO A 102 9.59 -41.12 5.22
N THR A 103 8.52 -41.59 5.86
CA THR A 103 7.16 -41.16 5.51
C THR A 103 6.94 -39.73 6.02
N ASN A 104 6.99 -38.75 5.12
CA ASN A 104 6.76 -37.34 5.44
C ASN A 104 5.26 -37.04 5.47
N THR A 105 4.77 -36.42 6.54
CA THR A 105 3.33 -36.10 6.71
C THR A 105 3.03 -34.60 6.67
N HIS A 106 4.07 -33.75 6.65
CA HIS A 106 3.93 -32.29 6.62
C HIS A 106 4.97 -31.66 5.68
N LEU A 107 4.72 -30.40 5.31
CA LEU A 107 5.66 -29.60 4.52
C LEU A 107 7.00 -29.45 5.24
N SER A 108 8.09 -29.69 4.51
CA SER A 108 9.43 -29.34 4.97
C SER A 108 9.67 -27.82 4.88
N GLN A 109 10.73 -27.33 5.52
CA GLN A 109 11.14 -25.94 5.35
C GLN A 109 11.53 -25.63 3.89
N THR A 110 12.07 -26.62 3.17
CA THR A 110 12.40 -26.49 1.75
C THR A 110 11.13 -26.36 0.92
N ASP A 111 10.10 -27.16 1.18
CA ASP A 111 8.81 -27.09 0.49
C ASP A 111 8.21 -25.68 0.61
N VAL A 112 8.14 -25.17 1.85
CA VAL A 112 7.60 -23.83 2.15
C VAL A 112 8.38 -22.74 1.42
N THR A 113 9.71 -22.83 1.45
CA THR A 113 10.57 -21.80 0.85
C THR A 113 10.50 -21.87 -0.68
N PHE A 114 10.57 -23.06 -1.25
CA PHE A 114 10.54 -23.29 -2.69
C PHE A 114 9.20 -22.86 -3.29
N ILE A 115 8.08 -23.30 -2.71
CA ILE A 115 6.76 -22.94 -3.23
C ILE A 115 6.49 -21.44 -3.14
N ALA A 116 7.05 -20.75 -2.14
CA ALA A 116 6.98 -19.29 -2.04
C ALA A 116 7.81 -18.56 -3.13
N THR A 117 8.80 -19.21 -3.75
CA THR A 117 9.49 -18.64 -4.93
C THR A 117 8.66 -18.79 -6.20
N MET A 118 7.93 -19.91 -6.33
CA MET A 118 7.05 -20.20 -7.47
C MET A 118 5.76 -19.36 -7.40
N TYR A 119 5.24 -19.17 -6.19
CA TYR A 119 4.04 -18.40 -5.88
C TYR A 119 4.38 -17.33 -4.83
N PRO A 120 5.10 -16.25 -5.20
CA PRO A 120 5.44 -15.19 -4.27
C PRO A 120 4.15 -14.56 -3.75
N GLY A 121 3.87 -14.78 -2.46
CA GLY A 121 2.71 -14.22 -1.79
C GLY A 121 2.73 -12.70 -1.92
N VAL A 122 1.80 -12.15 -2.72
CA VAL A 122 1.73 -10.71 -2.92
C VAL A 122 1.05 -10.09 -1.69
N ASN A 123 1.78 -9.97 -0.58
CA ASN A 123 1.41 -9.05 0.50
C ASN A 123 1.72 -7.61 0.05
N VAL A 124 1.19 -7.17 -1.10
CA VAL A 124 0.89 -5.75 -1.25
C VAL A 124 -0.35 -5.55 -0.43
N SER A 125 -0.25 -4.79 0.67
CA SER A 125 -1.44 -4.10 1.12
C SER A 125 -1.99 -3.36 -0.12
N PRO A 126 -3.28 -3.55 -0.48
CA PRO A 126 -3.84 -2.95 -1.68
C PRO A 126 -3.64 -1.43 -1.67
N LEU A 127 -3.61 -0.85 -0.48
CA LEU A 127 -3.22 0.53 -0.23
C LEU A 127 -1.78 0.60 0.26
N ASP A 128 -1.07 1.62 -0.20
CA ASP A 128 0.25 1.94 0.29
C ASP A 128 0.38 3.46 0.38
N THR A 129 1.12 3.97 1.35
CA THR A 129 1.23 5.41 1.57
C THR A 129 2.64 5.79 1.93
N GLY A 130 3.06 7.02 1.67
CA GLY A 130 4.36 7.50 2.12
C GLY A 130 4.47 9.01 1.97
N VAL A 131 5.67 9.54 2.12
CA VAL A 131 5.93 10.97 2.00
C VAL A 131 6.98 11.24 0.93
N PHE A 132 6.86 12.39 0.27
CA PHE A 132 7.88 12.98 -0.57
C PHE A 132 8.10 14.42 -0.13
N ASN A 133 9.35 14.86 -0.08
CA ASN A 133 9.70 16.25 0.22
C ASN A 133 10.75 16.73 -0.79
N SER A 134 10.62 17.96 -1.27
CA SER A 134 11.58 18.56 -2.21
C SER A 134 13.00 18.63 -1.65
N MET A 135 13.15 18.62 -0.32
CA MET A 135 14.46 18.51 0.36
C MET A 135 15.22 17.21 0.05
N SER A 136 14.54 16.17 -0.46
CA SER A 136 15.18 14.92 -0.89
C SER A 136 15.92 15.04 -2.23
N VAL A 137 15.61 16.07 -3.04
CA VAL A 137 16.19 16.27 -4.38
C VAL A 137 16.99 17.57 -4.48
N ARG A 138 16.87 18.47 -3.50
CA ARG A 138 17.70 19.68 -3.39
C ARG A 138 17.74 20.23 -1.96
N PRO A 139 18.71 21.06 -1.60
CA PRO A 139 18.69 21.83 -0.35
C PRO A 139 17.51 22.81 -0.27
N TRP A 140 17.01 23.06 0.94
CA TRP A 140 15.89 23.99 1.20
C TRP A 140 16.26 25.46 0.90
N ASN A 141 17.53 25.82 1.08
CA ASN A 141 18.04 27.18 0.90
C ASN A 141 18.30 27.56 -0.58
N THR A 142 17.86 26.71 -1.52
CA THR A 142 17.87 26.98 -2.96
C THR A 142 16.43 26.95 -3.48
N PRO A 143 15.61 28.00 -3.24
CA PRO A 143 14.21 27.99 -3.62
C PRO A 143 14.04 27.69 -5.11
N THR A 144 13.14 26.76 -5.42
CA THR A 144 12.93 26.29 -6.80
C THR A 144 11.44 26.08 -7.04
N SER A 145 10.96 26.55 -8.18
CA SER A 145 9.55 26.53 -8.57
C SER A 145 9.08 25.18 -9.10
N ASP A 146 9.96 24.33 -9.60
CA ASP A 146 9.64 23.02 -10.15
C ASP A 146 10.53 21.97 -9.47
N ASN A 147 9.90 21.02 -8.77
CA ASN A 147 10.61 20.07 -7.91
C ASN A 147 10.14 18.65 -8.22
N ARG A 148 10.91 17.93 -9.04
CA ARG A 148 10.62 16.55 -9.42
C ARG A 148 11.43 15.54 -8.63
N GLY A 149 10.78 14.47 -8.18
CA GLY A 149 11.45 13.31 -7.60
C GLY A 149 10.68 12.02 -7.85
N THR A 150 11.39 10.90 -7.94
CA THR A 150 10.79 9.60 -8.24
C THR A 150 10.53 8.82 -6.96
N ILE A 151 9.30 8.36 -6.80
CA ILE A 151 8.93 7.36 -5.78
C ILE A 151 8.94 5.99 -6.46
N LYS A 152 9.73 5.07 -5.90
CA LYS A 152 9.73 3.66 -6.29
C LYS A 152 8.78 2.90 -5.37
N PHE A 153 7.91 2.09 -5.95
CA PHE A 153 7.04 1.20 -5.17
C PHE A 153 7.87 0.02 -4.64
N THR A 154 7.58 -0.39 -3.41
CA THR A 154 8.24 -1.55 -2.80
C THR A 154 7.76 -2.84 -3.46
N GLY A 155 8.68 -3.76 -3.71
CA GLY A 155 8.38 -5.10 -4.24
C GLY A 155 8.49 -5.20 -5.76
N ALA A 156 7.95 -6.30 -6.32
CA ALA A 156 7.89 -6.52 -7.75
C ALA A 156 6.95 -5.51 -8.43
N PRO A 157 7.12 -5.22 -9.74
CA PRO A 157 6.19 -4.40 -10.49
C PRO A 157 4.74 -4.88 -10.32
N LEU A 158 3.83 -3.92 -10.14
CA LEU A 158 2.41 -4.18 -9.99
C LEU A 158 1.80 -4.76 -11.28
N PRO A 159 0.74 -5.57 -11.18
CA PRO A 159 0.07 -6.14 -12.35
C PRO A 159 -0.60 -5.09 -13.26
N ALA A 160 -0.89 -3.91 -12.72
CA ALA A 160 -1.48 -2.77 -13.46
C ALA A 160 -0.99 -1.45 -12.87
N VAL A 161 -1.03 -0.38 -13.68
CA VAL A 161 -0.62 0.97 -13.26
C VAL A 161 -1.58 1.46 -12.16
N PRO A 162 -1.08 1.74 -10.94
CA PRO A 162 -1.93 2.17 -9.83
C PRO A 162 -2.38 3.63 -10.03
N GLN A 163 -3.42 4.02 -9.28
CA GLN A 163 -3.74 5.43 -9.12
C GLN A 163 -2.95 5.98 -7.92
N ILE A 164 -2.43 7.19 -8.04
CA ILE A 164 -1.71 7.88 -6.97
C ILE A 164 -2.46 9.16 -6.62
N LEU A 165 -2.87 9.28 -5.35
CA LEU A 165 -3.40 10.51 -4.79
C LEU A 165 -2.30 11.22 -4.00
N LEU A 166 -2.23 12.54 -4.12
CA LEU A 166 -1.29 13.37 -3.38
C LEU A 166 -2.06 14.30 -2.45
N GLY A 167 -1.51 14.58 -1.28
CA GLY A 167 -2.04 15.60 -0.38
C GLY A 167 -0.91 16.38 0.25
N LEU A 168 -1.04 17.71 0.30
CA LEU A 168 -0.03 18.59 0.88
C LEU A 168 0.18 18.22 2.35
N ASN A 169 1.44 18.01 2.75
CA ASN A 169 1.81 17.67 4.13
C ASN A 169 2.96 18.51 4.70
N TRP A 170 3.65 19.26 3.84
CA TRP A 170 4.77 20.10 4.20
C TRP A 170 4.84 21.30 3.26
N PHE A 171 5.13 22.48 3.79
CA PHE A 171 5.64 23.60 2.99
C PHE A 171 6.40 24.60 3.85
N ASP A 172 7.37 25.27 3.24
CA ASP A 172 8.03 26.49 3.70
C ASP A 172 8.00 27.50 2.55
N MET A 173 7.03 28.41 2.62
CA MET A 173 6.75 29.40 1.58
C MET A 173 7.10 30.78 2.11
N GLY A 174 7.84 31.55 1.30
CA GLY A 174 8.21 32.92 1.61
C GLY A 174 6.98 33.81 1.84
N HIS A 175 7.11 34.76 2.76
CA HIS A 175 6.08 35.75 3.07
C HIS A 175 6.09 36.94 2.10
N GLY A 176 5.09 37.81 2.22
CA GLY A 176 4.99 39.07 1.45
C GLY A 176 4.67 38.90 -0.04
N LEU A 177 4.60 37.67 -0.53
CA LEU A 177 4.28 37.30 -1.90
C LEU A 177 3.09 36.35 -1.91
N ASN A 178 2.56 36.05 -3.08
CA ASN A 178 1.39 35.18 -3.18
C ASN A 178 1.76 33.76 -2.76
N PHE A 179 0.85 33.06 -2.08
CA PHE A 179 1.05 31.67 -1.70
C PHE A 179 0.52 30.79 -2.83
N ARG A 180 1.42 30.10 -3.55
CA ARG A 180 1.06 29.24 -4.67
C ARG A 180 1.82 27.93 -4.62
N ILE A 181 1.07 26.84 -4.48
CA ILE A 181 1.62 25.50 -4.47
C ILE A 181 0.67 24.56 -5.20
N ARG A 182 1.23 23.60 -5.94
CA ARG A 182 0.49 22.52 -6.60
C ARG A 182 1.32 21.25 -6.57
N SER A 183 0.69 20.14 -6.19
CA SER A 183 1.26 18.80 -6.33
C SER A 183 0.71 18.12 -7.58
N LEU A 184 1.60 17.55 -8.38
CA LEU A 184 1.28 16.76 -9.55
C LEU A 184 1.91 15.38 -9.43
N VAL A 185 1.21 14.37 -9.94
CA VAL A 185 1.79 13.08 -10.25
C VAL A 185 2.03 12.98 -11.75
N GLU A 186 3.23 12.57 -12.14
CA GLU A 186 3.69 12.41 -13.51
C GLU A 186 4.23 10.98 -13.68
N GLN A 187 4.27 10.48 -14.92
CA GLN A 187 4.97 9.24 -15.28
C GLN A 187 4.68 8.03 -14.36
N VAL A 188 3.40 7.75 -14.09
CA VAL A 188 3.01 6.59 -13.28
C VAL A 188 3.21 5.31 -14.08
N THR A 189 3.95 4.38 -13.51
CA THR A 189 4.19 3.03 -14.05
C THR A 189 3.75 1.99 -13.03
N THR A 190 3.93 0.71 -13.34
CA THR A 190 3.69 -0.39 -12.39
C THR A 190 4.72 -0.45 -11.25
N ALA A 191 5.85 0.26 -11.34
CA ALA A 191 6.94 0.18 -10.37
C ALA A 191 7.31 1.53 -9.73
N SER A 192 6.84 2.65 -10.28
CA SER A 192 7.19 3.98 -9.79
C SER A 192 6.23 5.07 -10.25
N CYS A 193 6.33 6.25 -9.65
CA CYS A 193 5.79 7.49 -10.18
C CYS A 193 6.77 8.65 -9.96
N THR A 194 6.60 9.73 -10.72
CA THR A 194 7.29 11.01 -10.50
C THR A 194 6.33 11.95 -9.78
N ILE A 195 6.77 12.50 -8.65
CA ILE A 195 6.08 13.57 -7.94
C ILE A 195 6.68 14.89 -8.40
N ASN A 196 5.84 15.86 -8.71
CA ASN A 196 6.24 17.22 -9.05
C ASN A 196 5.53 18.22 -8.13
N LEU A 197 6.32 18.93 -7.32
CA LEU A 197 5.82 20.01 -6.45
C LEU A 197 6.17 21.35 -7.07
N GLN A 198 5.14 22.08 -7.50
CA GLN A 198 5.28 23.33 -8.22
C GLN A 198 4.85 24.53 -7.39
N SER A 199 5.59 25.63 -7.53
CA SER A 199 5.14 27.00 -7.25
C SER A 199 5.34 27.83 -8.52
N TRP A 200 4.74 29.01 -8.62
CA TRP A 200 4.84 29.83 -9.83
C TRP A 200 4.77 31.32 -9.56
N ALA A 201 5.11 32.11 -10.58
CA ALA A 201 5.19 33.57 -10.55
C ALA A 201 6.11 34.08 -9.43
N ASP A 202 5.59 34.89 -8.50
CA ASP A 202 6.37 35.53 -7.45
C ASP A 202 6.54 34.65 -6.18
N THR A 203 6.03 33.43 -6.16
CA THR A 203 6.10 32.59 -4.96
C THR A 203 7.50 32.02 -4.72
N VAL A 204 8.03 32.24 -3.52
CA VAL A 204 9.31 31.66 -3.07
C VAL A 204 9.04 30.34 -2.32
N ASN A 205 9.40 29.21 -2.93
CA ASN A 205 9.24 27.86 -2.35
C ASN A 205 10.58 27.35 -1.82
N TYR A 206 10.83 27.51 -0.51
CA TYR A 206 12.03 26.97 0.13
C TYR A 206 11.97 25.45 0.21
N SER A 207 10.84 24.89 0.64
CA SER A 207 10.60 23.46 0.59
C SER A 207 9.10 23.15 0.53
N SER A 208 8.75 21.99 -0.01
CA SER A 208 7.37 21.51 -0.10
C SER A 208 7.35 19.99 -0.04
N GLY A 209 6.24 19.42 0.42
CA GLY A 209 6.07 17.99 0.52
C GLY A 209 4.63 17.56 0.44
N VAL A 210 4.46 16.29 0.12
CA VAL A 210 3.17 15.61 0.05
C VAL A 210 3.25 14.27 0.75
N SER A 211 2.11 13.86 1.30
CA SER A 211 1.81 12.45 1.48
C SER A 211 1.28 11.90 0.15
N TRP A 212 1.69 10.71 -0.24
CA TRP A 212 1.14 9.99 -1.39
C TRP A 212 0.37 8.77 -0.92
N LEU A 213 -0.77 8.48 -1.55
CA LEU A 213 -1.57 7.28 -1.34
C LEU A 213 -1.71 6.54 -2.68
N LYS A 214 -1.26 5.28 -2.71
CA LYS A 214 -1.31 4.37 -3.85
C LYS A 214 -2.55 3.50 -3.75
N LEU A 215 -3.41 3.60 -4.75
CA LEU A 215 -4.61 2.77 -4.89
C LEU A 215 -4.37 1.71 -5.97
N PRO A 216 -4.86 0.48 -5.78
CA PRO A 216 -4.78 -0.53 -6.81
C PRO A 216 -5.71 -0.18 -7.97
N ALA A 217 -5.29 -0.49 -9.20
CA ALA A 217 -6.13 -0.33 -10.37
C ALA A 217 -7.39 -1.20 -10.27
N ASN A 218 -8.53 -0.68 -10.72
CA ASN A 218 -9.81 -1.42 -10.85
C ASN A 218 -10.28 -2.08 -9.53
N ASN A 219 -10.03 -1.44 -8.39
CA ASN A 219 -10.48 -1.96 -7.11
C ASN A 219 -11.97 -1.68 -6.87
N GLN A 220 -12.71 -2.67 -6.39
CA GLN A 220 -14.15 -2.53 -6.11
C GLN A 220 -14.44 -1.78 -4.81
N ASP A 221 -13.53 -1.84 -3.84
CA ASP A 221 -13.67 -1.17 -2.55
C ASP A 221 -13.10 0.24 -2.56
N PHE A 222 -12.10 0.54 -3.38
CA PHE A 222 -11.36 1.79 -3.33
C PHE A 222 -11.58 2.62 -4.58
N GLN A 223 -12.09 3.83 -4.39
CA GLN A 223 -12.20 4.82 -5.45
C GLN A 223 -11.53 6.12 -5.01
N GLY A 224 -10.88 6.79 -5.94
CA GLY A 224 -10.24 8.07 -5.69
C GLY A 224 -10.23 8.93 -6.94
N GLY A 225 -9.97 10.21 -6.75
CA GLY A 225 -9.90 11.15 -7.87
C GLY A 225 -9.43 12.52 -7.43
N THR A 226 -9.40 13.43 -8.41
CA THR A 226 -9.02 14.81 -8.21
C THR A 226 -10.07 15.75 -8.78
N PHE A 227 -10.23 16.90 -8.16
CA PHE A 227 -11.01 18.02 -8.66
C PHE A 227 -10.19 19.29 -8.48
N ASP A 228 -10.20 20.19 -9.46
CA ASP A 228 -9.43 21.42 -9.40
C ASP A 228 -10.34 22.59 -9.82
N THR A 229 -10.32 23.67 -9.05
CA THR A 229 -11.16 24.84 -9.31
C THR A 229 -10.59 25.77 -10.40
N THR A 230 -9.48 25.41 -11.05
CA THR A 230 -8.84 26.22 -12.12
C THR A 230 -9.86 26.48 -13.22
N ASP A 231 -10.06 27.76 -13.52
CA ASP A 231 -10.85 28.22 -14.65
C ASP A 231 -10.07 29.36 -15.32
N PRO A 232 -9.56 29.17 -16.54
CA PRO A 232 -8.74 30.17 -17.22
C PRO A 232 -9.53 31.42 -17.61
N THR A 233 -10.86 31.37 -17.58
CA THR A 233 -11.74 32.50 -17.91
C THR A 233 -12.08 33.36 -16.70
N ARG A 234 -11.74 32.91 -15.49
CA ARG A 234 -12.09 33.58 -14.25
C ARG A 234 -11.28 34.86 -14.04
N THR A 235 -11.98 35.94 -13.74
CA THR A 235 -11.39 37.27 -13.48
C THR A 235 -11.49 37.71 -12.01
N THR A 236 -12.15 36.93 -11.16
CA THR A 236 -12.35 37.21 -9.72
C THR A 236 -11.88 36.05 -8.86
N ALA A 237 -11.54 36.32 -7.59
CA ALA A 237 -11.28 35.25 -6.62
C ALA A 237 -12.51 34.34 -6.43
N LEU A 238 -12.27 33.12 -5.95
CA LEU A 238 -13.27 32.13 -5.63
C LEU A 238 -14.16 32.61 -4.48
N GLY A 239 -15.47 32.48 -4.67
CA GLY A 239 -16.43 32.37 -3.58
C GLY A 239 -16.49 30.95 -3.03
N GLN A 240 -17.59 30.61 -2.37
CA GLN A 240 -17.85 29.22 -1.98
C GLN A 240 -18.09 28.37 -3.22
N VAL A 241 -17.41 27.23 -3.31
CA VAL A 241 -17.56 26.27 -4.40
C VAL A 241 -18.16 24.99 -3.86
N THR A 242 -19.25 24.52 -4.47
CA THR A 242 -19.76 23.16 -4.30
C THR A 242 -19.71 22.46 -5.65
N HIS A 243 -19.12 21.27 -5.68
CA HIS A 243 -19.06 20.45 -6.90
C HIS A 243 -19.49 19.01 -6.59
N LYS A 244 -20.34 18.44 -7.45
CA LYS A 244 -20.77 17.04 -7.32
C LYS A 244 -19.72 16.12 -7.93
N ILE A 245 -19.20 15.19 -7.14
CA ILE A 245 -18.35 14.09 -7.60
C ILE A 245 -19.23 12.85 -7.75
N ASN A 246 -19.15 12.19 -8.89
CA ASN A 246 -19.76 10.88 -9.11
C ASN A 246 -18.70 9.79 -8.95
N PHE A 247 -19.04 8.70 -8.27
CA PHE A 247 -18.21 7.51 -8.22
C PHE A 247 -18.25 6.79 -9.58
N ALA A 248 -17.15 6.10 -9.91
CA ALA A 248 -17.06 5.29 -11.13
C ALA A 248 -18.05 4.11 -11.09
N HIS A 249 -18.28 3.58 -9.89
CA HIS A 249 -19.32 2.60 -9.60
C HIS A 249 -19.95 2.89 -8.24
N ALA A 250 -21.24 2.55 -8.10
CA ALA A 250 -21.95 2.78 -6.84
C ALA A 250 -21.51 1.78 -5.76
N TYR A 251 -21.44 2.24 -4.51
CA TYR A 251 -21.27 1.40 -3.33
C TYR A 251 -22.60 0.78 -2.90
N ALA A 252 -22.53 -0.31 -2.13
CA ALA A 252 -23.72 -0.96 -1.55
C ALA A 252 -24.44 -0.07 -0.51
N SER A 253 -23.71 0.83 0.15
CA SER A 253 -24.20 1.85 1.08
C SER A 253 -23.29 3.09 0.99
N PRO A 254 -23.72 4.27 1.45
CA PRO A 254 -22.87 5.45 1.43
C PRO A 254 -21.48 5.18 2.05
N PRO A 255 -20.38 5.38 1.28
CA PRO A 255 -19.03 5.07 1.74
C PRO A 255 -18.52 6.13 2.72
N THR A 256 -17.37 5.87 3.33
CA THR A 256 -16.57 6.93 3.96
C THR A 256 -15.81 7.69 2.87
N VAL A 257 -15.84 9.02 2.91
CA VAL A 257 -15.15 9.90 1.96
C VAL A 257 -14.16 10.79 2.71
N VAL A 258 -12.93 10.84 2.21
CA VAL A 258 -11.84 11.66 2.73
C VAL A 258 -11.42 12.64 1.63
N VAL A 259 -11.34 13.93 1.95
CA VAL A 259 -10.90 14.98 1.00
C VAL A 259 -9.74 15.79 1.58
N PHE A 260 -8.83 16.24 0.71
CA PHE A 260 -7.65 16.99 1.10
C PHE A 260 -7.10 17.84 -0.05
N LEU A 261 -6.32 18.86 0.29
CA LEU A 261 -5.75 19.82 -0.65
C LEU A 261 -4.55 19.25 -1.41
N THR A 262 -4.53 19.47 -2.72
CA THR A 262 -3.39 19.21 -3.64
C THR A 262 -2.77 20.50 -4.14
N SER A 263 -3.53 21.60 -4.21
CA SER A 263 -3.04 22.92 -4.57
C SER A 263 -3.78 24.03 -3.83
N VAL A 264 -3.10 25.16 -3.68
CA VAL A 264 -3.66 26.40 -3.11
C VAL A 264 -2.98 27.57 -3.82
N ASP A 265 -3.79 28.56 -4.24
CA ASP A 265 -3.34 29.86 -4.76
C ASP A 265 -4.08 30.97 -4.02
N THR A 266 -3.41 31.69 -3.13
CA THR A 266 -3.98 32.86 -2.43
C THR A 266 -3.16 34.11 -2.65
N GLU A 267 -3.85 35.24 -2.68
CA GLU A 267 -3.23 36.55 -2.87
C GLU A 267 -2.39 36.99 -1.66
N LYS A 268 -1.29 37.70 -1.95
CA LYS A 268 -0.41 38.31 -0.94
C LYS A 268 -1.11 39.40 -0.12
N GLY A 269 -0.56 39.68 1.06
CA GLY A 269 -1.08 40.73 1.96
C GLY A 269 -2.30 40.31 2.78
N ARG A 270 -2.71 39.04 2.68
CA ARG A 270 -3.86 38.44 3.37
C ARG A 270 -3.49 37.03 3.80
N ASN A 271 -4.07 36.52 4.89
CA ASN A 271 -3.76 35.18 5.36
C ASN A 271 -4.08 34.14 4.27
N THR A 272 -3.28 33.06 4.24
CA THR A 272 -3.58 31.89 3.40
C THR A 272 -4.70 31.10 4.07
N ARG A 273 -5.91 31.19 3.54
CA ARG A 273 -7.08 30.46 4.03
C ARG A 273 -7.72 29.63 2.92
N ALA A 274 -7.90 28.35 3.20
CA ALA A 274 -8.63 27.42 2.35
C ALA A 274 -9.15 26.27 3.21
N LYS A 275 -10.37 25.81 2.95
CA LYS A 275 -10.95 24.63 3.60
C LYS A 275 -11.64 23.76 2.57
N VAL A 276 -11.44 22.45 2.66
CA VAL A 276 -12.13 21.46 1.85
C VAL A 276 -12.80 20.41 2.72
N TYR A 277 -14.01 20.02 2.36
CA TYR A 277 -14.78 18.99 3.05
C TYR A 277 -15.81 18.36 2.11
N ALA A 278 -16.31 17.17 2.46
CA ALA A 278 -17.35 16.46 1.73
C ALA A 278 -18.69 16.55 2.48
N THR A 279 -19.79 16.65 1.75
CA THR A 279 -21.17 16.49 2.25
C THR A 279 -21.98 15.61 1.32
N ASP A 280 -23.20 15.28 1.71
CA ASP A 280 -24.19 14.59 0.87
C ASP A 280 -23.64 13.31 0.25
N VAL A 281 -22.90 12.54 1.04
CA VAL A 281 -22.32 11.27 0.60
C VAL A 281 -23.45 10.27 0.39
N GLN A 282 -23.62 9.86 -0.86
CA GLN A 282 -24.57 8.85 -1.31
C GLN A 282 -23.80 7.63 -1.86
N THR A 283 -24.52 6.60 -2.29
CA THR A 283 -23.91 5.41 -2.87
C THR A 283 -23.20 5.68 -4.20
N ASP A 284 -23.62 6.70 -4.95
CA ASP A 284 -23.16 7.02 -6.31
C ASP A 284 -22.32 8.30 -6.41
N GLY A 285 -22.14 9.03 -5.31
CA GLY A 285 -21.34 10.26 -5.31
C GLY A 285 -21.43 11.05 -4.01
N PHE A 286 -20.83 12.25 -4.02
CA PHE A 286 -20.85 13.20 -2.91
C PHE A 286 -20.65 14.63 -3.42
N ASN A 287 -20.91 15.62 -2.56
CA ASN A 287 -20.57 17.01 -2.83
C ASN A 287 -19.24 17.37 -2.17
N VAL A 288 -18.28 17.88 -2.95
CA VAL A 288 -17.05 18.48 -2.43
C VAL A 288 -17.21 19.99 -2.33
N HIS A 289 -16.73 20.56 -1.23
CA HIS A 289 -16.75 21.99 -0.98
C HIS A 289 -15.35 22.57 -0.94
N VAL A 290 -15.20 23.79 -1.44
CA VAL A 290 -14.02 24.64 -1.26
C VAL A 290 -14.49 25.98 -0.70
N ASP A 291 -14.01 26.29 0.50
CA ASP A 291 -14.29 27.55 1.17
C ASP A 291 -13.02 28.36 1.38
N SER A 292 -13.17 29.67 1.22
CA SER A 292 -12.22 30.68 1.70
C SER A 292 -12.96 31.57 2.70
N THR A 293 -12.30 31.99 3.78
CA THR A 293 -12.92 32.79 4.83
C THR A 293 -12.33 34.20 4.92
N SER A 294 -13.11 35.09 5.53
CA SER A 294 -12.75 36.48 5.81
C SER A 294 -12.37 37.24 4.53
N ASP A 295 -11.20 37.87 4.51
CA ASP A 295 -10.77 38.77 3.47
C ASP A 295 -9.91 38.08 2.38
N THR A 296 -9.60 36.80 2.56
CA THR A 296 -8.72 36.00 1.70
C THR A 296 -9.22 35.93 0.26
N LEU A 297 -8.33 36.22 -0.68
CA LEU A 297 -8.60 36.07 -2.12
C LEU A 297 -7.98 34.75 -2.59
N LEU A 298 -8.79 33.70 -2.63
CA LEU A 298 -8.43 32.35 -3.08
C LEU A 298 -8.67 32.24 -4.59
N TRP A 299 -7.64 32.03 -5.40
CA TRP A 299 -7.73 31.95 -6.85
C TRP A 299 -7.88 30.51 -7.36
N ASN A 300 -7.26 29.56 -6.65
CA ASN A 300 -7.30 28.14 -6.95
C ASN A 300 -7.23 27.30 -5.67
N ALA A 301 -7.94 26.19 -5.70
CA ALA A 301 -7.75 25.07 -4.78
C ALA A 301 -7.93 23.77 -5.56
N GLY A 302 -6.96 22.89 -5.41
CA GLY A 302 -6.99 21.54 -5.94
C GLY A 302 -7.31 20.58 -4.81
N ILE A 303 -8.08 19.55 -5.13
CA ILE A 303 -8.59 18.58 -4.19
C ILE A 303 -8.26 17.19 -4.72
N ALA A 304 -7.80 16.32 -3.83
CA ALA A 304 -7.88 14.88 -4.02
C ALA A 304 -8.88 14.30 -3.04
N TRP A 305 -9.55 13.23 -3.46
CA TRP A 305 -10.53 12.52 -2.65
C TRP A 305 -10.31 11.02 -2.72
N PHE A 306 -10.66 10.35 -1.63
CA PHE A 306 -10.57 8.91 -1.46
C PHE A 306 -11.85 8.40 -0.80
N ALA A 307 -12.40 7.30 -1.30
CA ALA A 307 -13.62 6.69 -0.80
C ALA A 307 -13.44 5.18 -0.60
N TYR A 308 -14.06 4.65 0.46
CA TYR A 308 -14.07 3.22 0.79
C TYR A 308 -15.30 2.82 1.61
N PRO A 309 -15.72 1.53 1.63
CA PRO A 309 -16.86 1.09 2.43
C PRO A 309 -16.66 1.39 3.91
N THR A 310 -17.66 1.99 4.57
CA THR A 310 -17.56 2.47 5.95
C THR A 310 -17.13 1.39 6.97
N ASN A 311 -17.47 0.12 6.72
CA ASN A 311 -17.12 -1.00 7.61
C ASN A 311 -15.95 -1.85 7.10
N LYS A 312 -15.11 -1.30 6.20
CA LYS A 312 -13.98 -2.04 5.63
C LYS A 312 -12.90 -2.27 6.69
N LYS A 313 -12.58 -3.53 6.97
CA LYS A 313 -11.45 -3.90 7.84
C LYS A 313 -10.11 -3.49 7.23
N GLY A 314 -9.12 -3.23 8.09
CA GLY A 314 -7.77 -2.84 7.70
C GLY A 314 -7.65 -1.39 7.24
N ILE A 315 -8.68 -0.56 7.46
CA ILE A 315 -8.62 0.87 7.16
C ILE A 315 -9.52 1.67 8.10
N THR A 316 -9.06 2.83 8.51
CA THR A 316 -9.91 3.87 9.12
C THR A 316 -9.39 5.25 8.74
N SER A 317 -10.22 6.27 8.86
CA SER A 317 -9.88 7.64 8.52
C SER A 317 -10.62 8.61 9.41
N GLY A 318 -10.16 9.86 9.42
CA GLY A 318 -10.82 10.93 10.15
C GLY A 318 -10.17 12.27 9.90
N THR A 319 -10.53 13.24 10.74
CA THR A 319 -9.96 14.57 10.72
C THR A 319 -9.44 14.96 12.10
N CYS A 320 -8.47 15.87 12.12
CA CYS A 320 -7.99 16.53 13.33
C CYS A 320 -7.62 17.97 13.01
N SER A 321 -7.53 18.80 14.03
CA SER A 321 -7.29 20.24 13.87
C SER A 321 -6.48 20.79 15.03
N THR A 322 -5.71 21.85 14.78
CA THR A 322 -5.06 22.60 15.85
C THR A 322 -6.07 23.16 16.86
N SER A 323 -7.34 23.35 16.47
CA SER A 323 -8.43 23.72 17.40
C SER A 323 -8.72 22.66 18.47
N ASP A 324 -8.27 21.43 18.29
CA ASP A 324 -8.46 20.35 19.26
C ASP A 324 -7.53 20.48 20.48
N VAL A 325 -6.52 21.35 20.41
CA VAL A 325 -5.47 21.51 21.44
C VAL A 325 -5.21 22.95 21.85
N ARG A 326 -5.64 23.94 21.05
CA ARG A 326 -5.46 25.37 21.35
C ARG A 326 -6.54 26.24 20.71
N SER A 327 -6.71 27.45 21.22
CA SER A 327 -7.60 28.44 20.61
C SER A 327 -6.98 29.11 19.38
N TRP A 328 -7.80 29.83 18.63
CA TRP A 328 -7.39 30.55 17.41
C TRP A 328 -6.39 31.67 17.70
N GLU A 329 -6.51 32.34 18.85
CA GLU A 329 -5.63 33.43 19.29
C GLU A 329 -4.20 32.96 19.58
N GLN A 330 -4.01 31.66 19.86
CA GLN A 330 -2.72 31.06 20.17
C GLN A 330 -1.90 30.71 18.91
N ALA A 331 -1.99 31.53 17.86
CA ALA A 331 -1.38 31.28 16.55
C ALA A 331 0.16 31.17 16.54
N SER A 332 0.81 31.53 17.65
CA SER A 332 2.27 31.41 17.83
C SER A 332 2.70 30.06 18.41
N GLN A 333 1.76 29.21 18.79
CA GLN A 333 2.07 27.87 19.25
C GLN A 333 2.44 26.99 18.06
N LEU A 334 3.72 26.60 18.02
CA LEU A 334 4.33 25.91 16.90
C LEU A 334 4.08 24.40 16.93
N ALA A 335 4.13 23.77 18.11
CA ALA A 335 3.89 22.34 18.26
C ALA A 335 2.43 22.05 18.65
N ASN A 336 1.77 21.17 17.91
CA ASN A 336 0.37 20.80 18.16
C ASN A 336 0.18 19.30 17.95
N SER A 337 -0.10 18.56 19.02
CA SER A 337 -0.34 17.12 18.94
C SER A 337 -1.44 16.65 19.88
N ARG A 338 -2.14 15.59 19.48
CA ARG A 338 -3.13 14.90 20.31
C ARG A 338 -3.27 13.44 19.87
N PRO A 339 -3.55 12.49 20.79
CA PRO A 339 -3.89 11.13 20.41
C PRO A 339 -5.25 11.05 19.71
N VAL A 340 -5.38 10.08 18.80
CA VAL A 340 -6.64 9.61 18.23
C VAL A 340 -6.72 8.08 18.36
N THR A 341 -7.90 7.59 18.72
CA THR A 341 -8.18 6.16 18.87
C THR A 341 -8.74 5.61 17.56
N PHE A 342 -8.20 4.48 17.10
CA PHE A 342 -8.78 3.72 16.01
C PHE A 342 -9.88 2.80 16.53
N PRO A 343 -10.94 2.52 15.75
CA PRO A 343 -11.97 1.56 16.16
C PRO A 343 -11.36 0.19 16.48
N ASP A 344 -11.92 -0.48 17.49
CA ASP A 344 -11.43 -1.78 17.93
C ASP A 344 -11.43 -2.81 16.79
N GLN A 345 -10.42 -3.69 16.80
CA GLN A 345 -10.26 -4.78 15.81
C GLN A 345 -10.15 -4.31 14.34
N THR A 346 -9.84 -3.03 14.10
CA THR A 346 -9.60 -2.53 12.72
C THR A 346 -8.33 -3.12 12.12
N PHE A 347 -7.26 -3.25 12.93
CA PHE A 347 -5.94 -3.67 12.47
C PHE A 347 -5.35 -4.80 13.31
N ASP A 348 -4.70 -5.75 12.63
CA ASP A 348 -3.93 -6.82 13.27
C ASP A 348 -2.50 -6.38 13.65
N LYS A 349 -1.99 -5.33 12.98
CA LYS A 349 -0.67 -4.71 13.20
C LYS A 349 -0.78 -3.18 13.11
N ALA A 350 0.26 -2.46 13.52
CA ALA A 350 0.27 -1.00 13.36
C ALA A 350 0.16 -0.64 11.85
N PRO A 351 -0.82 0.21 11.46
CA PRO A 351 -1.00 0.64 10.08
C PRO A 351 0.04 1.70 9.69
N ARG A 352 0.13 2.00 8.39
CA ARG A 352 0.78 3.22 7.91
C ARG A 352 -0.25 4.35 7.89
N VAL A 353 0.22 5.58 8.09
CA VAL A 353 -0.67 6.75 8.16
C VAL A 353 -0.37 7.71 7.02
N PHE A 354 -1.38 8.01 6.23
CA PHE A 354 -1.44 9.15 5.33
C PHE A 354 -2.01 10.36 6.09
N MET A 355 -1.40 11.54 5.94
CA MET A 355 -1.93 12.80 6.48
C MET A 355 -1.80 13.90 5.43
N ALA A 356 -2.86 14.67 5.22
CA ALA A 356 -2.86 15.79 4.29
C ALA A 356 -3.73 16.94 4.79
N VAL A 357 -3.33 18.16 4.46
CA VAL A 357 -4.05 19.38 4.83
C VAL A 357 -5.45 19.38 4.22
N ASN A 358 -6.47 19.64 5.04
CA ASN A 358 -7.83 19.92 4.57
C ASN A 358 -8.31 21.34 4.95
N GLN A 359 -7.56 22.04 5.82
CA GLN A 359 -7.87 23.40 6.22
C GLN A 359 -6.60 24.19 6.58
N LEU A 360 -6.54 25.46 6.16
CA LEU A 360 -5.48 26.41 6.49
C LEU A 360 -6.06 27.74 6.96
N ASP A 361 -5.40 28.35 7.94
CA ASP A 361 -5.40 29.79 8.24
C ASP A 361 -4.00 30.17 8.77
N ILE A 362 -3.14 30.61 7.86
CA ILE A 362 -1.76 31.00 8.16
C ILE A 362 -1.56 32.48 7.83
N GLY A 363 -1.00 33.22 8.79
CA GLY A 363 -0.68 34.64 8.67
C GLY A 363 0.29 34.93 7.53
N TYR A 364 0.11 36.07 6.85
CA TYR A 364 0.90 36.43 5.67
C TYR A 364 2.19 37.21 5.97
N GLN A 365 2.35 37.68 7.20
CA GLN A 365 3.43 38.58 7.61
C GLN A 365 4.77 37.85 7.82
N THR A 366 4.72 36.53 8.04
CA THR A 366 5.88 35.66 8.21
C THR A 366 5.73 34.46 7.28
N ASN A 367 6.79 33.68 7.08
CA ASN A 367 6.72 32.56 6.14
C ASN A 367 5.62 31.59 6.56
N ALA A 368 4.91 31.06 5.58
CA ALA A 368 3.94 30.02 5.81
C ALA A 368 4.67 28.68 5.91
N ARG A 369 4.64 28.07 7.11
CA ARG A 369 5.34 26.81 7.39
C ARG A 369 4.44 25.82 8.07
N ILE A 370 4.38 24.60 7.56
CA ILE A 370 3.63 23.51 8.16
C ILE A 370 4.35 22.18 7.97
N HIS A 371 4.26 21.29 8.96
CA HIS A 371 4.71 19.92 8.91
C HIS A 371 3.65 19.03 9.56
N LEU A 372 3.13 18.08 8.78
CA LEU A 372 2.25 17.04 9.28
C LEU A 372 3.04 15.76 9.52
N SER A 373 2.86 15.15 10.70
CA SER A 373 3.42 13.83 10.99
C SER A 373 2.57 13.07 11.99
N SER A 374 2.82 11.77 12.13
CA SER A 374 2.24 10.94 13.19
C SER A 374 3.34 10.23 13.98
N SER A 375 3.08 9.99 15.26
CA SER A 375 3.91 9.19 16.14
C SER A 375 3.05 8.18 16.91
N ASN A 376 3.69 7.29 17.67
CA ASN A 376 2.99 6.34 18.55
C ASN A 376 1.90 5.53 17.84
N VAL A 377 2.13 5.18 16.56
CA VAL A 377 1.17 4.44 15.74
C VAL A 377 1.13 2.99 16.22
N THR A 378 -0.04 2.58 16.67
CA THR A 378 -0.35 1.23 17.13
C THR A 378 -1.59 0.72 16.40
N LYS A 379 -1.97 -0.54 16.64
CA LYS A 379 -3.22 -1.08 16.09
C LYS A 379 -4.49 -0.40 16.62
N THR A 380 -4.40 0.38 17.71
CA THR A 380 -5.54 1.01 18.38
C THR A 380 -5.52 2.53 18.31
N GLY A 381 -4.52 3.15 17.70
CA GLY A 381 -4.47 4.60 17.60
C GLY A 381 -3.12 5.15 17.14
N MET A 382 -3.05 6.46 17.08
CA MET A 382 -1.83 7.22 16.79
C MET A 382 -1.87 8.56 17.53
N GLU A 383 -0.73 9.24 17.59
CA GLU A 383 -0.66 10.66 17.92
C GLU A 383 -0.41 11.46 16.64
N TRP A 384 -1.30 12.39 16.32
CA TRP A 384 -1.12 13.28 15.17
C TRP A 384 -0.32 14.51 15.59
N HIS A 385 0.42 15.10 14.65
CA HIS A 385 1.16 16.35 14.79
C HIS A 385 0.83 17.29 13.64
N ILE A 386 0.52 18.55 13.97
CA ILE A 386 0.28 19.65 13.02
C ILE A 386 1.17 20.80 13.45
N ASP A 387 2.42 20.78 13.01
CA ASP A 387 3.44 21.67 13.52
C ASP A 387 3.76 22.80 12.55
N ALA A 388 4.17 23.94 13.09
CA ALA A 388 4.83 25.03 12.38
C ALA A 388 6.23 25.24 12.97
N TRP A 389 7.04 26.13 12.39
CA TRP A 389 8.33 26.49 12.98
C TRP A 389 8.75 27.92 12.64
N GLY A 390 9.80 28.38 13.32
CA GLY A 390 10.33 29.72 13.17
C GLY A 390 9.35 30.78 13.68
N ASP A 391 9.05 31.76 12.85
CA ASP A 391 8.20 32.91 13.13
C ASP A 391 6.77 32.78 12.58
N THR A 392 6.40 31.60 12.07
CA THR A 392 5.08 31.35 11.47
C THR A 392 3.95 31.62 12.47
N LYS A 393 2.91 32.32 11.99
CA LYS A 393 1.64 32.49 12.70
C LYS A 393 0.59 31.57 12.08
N MET A 394 0.41 30.38 12.65
CA MET A 394 -0.59 29.42 12.21
C MET A 394 -1.82 29.53 13.10
N TYR A 395 -2.85 30.23 12.65
CA TYR A 395 -4.08 30.41 13.43
C TYR A 395 -4.89 29.12 13.50
N LEU A 396 -5.03 28.44 12.36
CA LEU A 396 -5.73 27.17 12.25
C LEU A 396 -5.07 26.29 11.18
N ALA A 397 -4.99 25.01 11.44
CA ALA A 397 -4.73 24.01 10.42
C ALA A 397 -5.53 22.74 10.73
N GLY A 398 -6.15 22.19 9.69
CA GLY A 398 -6.91 20.95 9.73
C GLY A 398 -6.29 19.91 8.80
N VAL A 399 -6.41 18.66 9.20
CA VAL A 399 -5.85 17.51 8.49
C VAL A 399 -6.92 16.45 8.29
N SER A 400 -6.91 15.85 7.11
CA SER A 400 -7.53 14.56 6.85
C SER A 400 -6.47 13.47 6.93
N TRP A 401 -6.75 12.39 7.65
CA TRP A 401 -5.83 11.26 7.82
C TRP A 401 -6.47 9.94 7.45
N ILE A 402 -5.65 9.00 6.96
CA ILE A 402 -6.05 7.62 6.61
C ILE A 402 -5.02 6.68 7.21
N ALA A 403 -5.46 5.69 7.97
CA ALA A 403 -4.62 4.61 8.49
C ALA A 403 -4.96 3.31 7.74
N CYS A 404 -3.97 2.67 7.10
CA CYS A 404 -4.14 1.47 6.25
C CYS A 404 -2.90 0.57 6.18
#